data_AF-A0A6G2DF31-F1
#
_entry.id   AF-A0A6G2DF31-F1
#
_cell.length_a   1.000
_cell.length_b   1.000
_cell.length_c   1.000
_cell.angle_alpha   90.00
_cell.angle_beta   90.00
_cell.angle_gamma   90.00
#
_symmetry.space_group_name_H-M   'P 1'
#
loop_
_entity.id
_entity.type
_entity.pdbx_description
1 polymer ?
#
loop_
_entity_poly.entity_id
_entity_poly.type
_entity_poly.pdbx_seq_one_letter_code
_entity_poly.pdbx_strand_id
1 'polypeptide(L)'
;QYFAGYSLFLAKEHVTELHHLKKETRLRFLEEMSLVQEAVAKAFAAEKMNIELLGNGDAHLHWHLFPRRAGDMKSHGLNGRGPVWWVPWEEMAAEDCQVQSPELEE
;
A
#
# COMPACT_ATOMS: atom_id res chain seq x y z
N GLN A 1 -1.77 9.98 -7.15
CA GLN A 1 -1.42 9.40 -5.82
C GLN A 1 0.01 9.85 -5.47
N TYR A 2 0.30 10.27 -4.24
CA TYR A 2 1.69 10.67 -3.84
C TYR A 2 2.69 9.53 -4.06
N PHE A 3 2.37 8.33 -3.56
CA PHE A 3 3.04 7.09 -3.93
C PHE A 3 2.25 6.42 -5.06
N ALA A 4 2.65 6.68 -6.30
CA ALA A 4 2.00 6.11 -7.49
C ALA A 4 1.96 4.57 -7.42
N GLY A 5 0.76 3.98 -7.55
CA GLY A 5 0.56 2.54 -7.46
C GLY A 5 0.32 2.01 -6.05
N TYR A 6 0.22 2.89 -5.04
CA TYR A 6 -0.25 2.49 -3.73
C TYR A 6 -1.61 1.76 -3.86
N SER A 7 -1.63 0.54 -3.35
CA SER A 7 -2.76 -0.38 -3.45
C SER A 7 -3.15 -0.93 -2.08
N LEU A 8 -4.45 -1.16 -1.88
CA LEU A 8 -5.00 -1.85 -0.72
C LEU A 8 -5.47 -3.25 -1.13
N PHE A 9 -5.09 -4.26 -0.35
CA PHE A 9 -5.59 -5.62 -0.48
C PHE A 9 -6.39 -5.99 0.77
N LEU A 10 -7.72 -6.04 0.64
CA LEU A 10 -8.65 -6.18 1.75
C LEU A 10 -9.15 -7.62 1.89
N ALA A 11 -9.34 -8.07 3.13
CA ALA A 11 -10.03 -9.32 3.40
C ALA A 11 -11.52 -9.20 3.00
N LYS A 12 -12.09 -10.27 2.44
CA LYS A 12 -13.53 -10.31 2.11
C LYS A 12 -14.41 -10.49 3.36
N GLU A 13 -13.86 -11.11 4.40
CA GLU A 13 -14.53 -11.33 5.67
C GLU A 13 -14.05 -10.28 6.68
N HIS A 14 -14.97 -9.72 7.46
CA HIS A 14 -14.57 -8.80 8.52
C HIS A 14 -13.88 -9.56 9.66
N VAL A 15 -12.57 -9.35 9.76
CA VAL A 15 -11.73 -9.72 10.90
C VAL A 15 -10.77 -8.58 11.17
N THR A 16 -10.34 -8.41 12.41
CA THR A 16 -9.40 -7.34 12.79
C THR A 16 -7.94 -7.75 12.59
N GLU A 17 -7.65 -9.06 12.62
CA GLU A 17 -6.29 -9.59 12.66
C GLU A 17 -6.12 -10.79 11.73
N LEU A 18 -4.92 -10.94 11.17
CA LEU A 18 -4.60 -12.06 10.28
C LEU A 18 -4.82 -13.43 10.96
N HIS A 19 -4.53 -13.52 12.26
CA HIS A 19 -4.63 -14.77 12.99
C HIS A 19 -6.07 -15.16 13.37
N HIS A 20 -7.04 -14.28 13.18
CA HIS A 20 -8.47 -14.59 13.34
C HIS A 20 -9.07 -15.35 12.14
N LEU A 21 -8.40 -15.33 10.98
CA LEU A 21 -8.81 -16.13 9.84
C LEU A 21 -8.61 -17.63 10.10
N LYS A 22 -9.51 -18.45 9.55
CA LYS A 22 -9.30 -19.91 9.43
C LYS A 22 -7.99 -20.17 8.70
N LYS A 23 -7.27 -21.23 9.08
CA LYS A 23 -5.92 -21.54 8.57
C LYS A 23 -5.87 -21.54 7.04
N GLU A 24 -6.83 -22.18 6.38
CA GLU A 24 -6.89 -22.30 4.92
C GLU A 24 -7.11 -20.92 4.26
N THR A 25 -8.02 -20.11 4.79
CA THR A 25 -8.27 -18.74 4.31
C THR A 25 -7.06 -17.85 4.54
N ARG A 26 -6.41 -17.95 5.71
CA ARG A 26 -5.21 -17.19 6.04
C ARG A 26 -4.06 -17.46 5.07
N LEU A 27 -3.80 -18.73 4.77
CA LEU A 27 -2.73 -19.12 3.85
C LEU A 27 -3.01 -18.61 2.43
N ARG A 28 -4.24 -18.80 1.93
CA ARG A 28 -4.64 -18.27 0.62
C ARG A 28 -4.58 -16.75 0.57
N PHE A 29 -5.01 -16.05 1.62
CA PHE A 29 -4.93 -14.59 1.69
C PHE A 29 -3.49 -14.08 1.62
N LEU A 30 -2.54 -14.76 2.27
CA LEU A 30 -1.12 -14.44 2.18
C LEU A 30 -0.54 -14.70 0.78
N GLU A 31 -0.94 -15.80 0.14
CA GLU A 31 -0.54 -16.13 -1.24
C GLU A 31 -1.08 -15.09 -2.24
N GLU A 32 -2.38 -14.79 -2.17
CA GLU A 32 -3.03 -13.78 -3.02
C GLU A 32 -2.41 -12.39 -2.81
N MET A 33 -2.12 -12.00 -1.56
CA MET A 33 -1.41 -10.75 -1.26
C MET A 33 -0.03 -10.72 -1.94
N SER A 34 0.73 -11.82 -1.90
CA SER A 34 2.03 -11.92 -2.57
C SER A 34 1.92 -11.79 -4.09
N LEU A 35 0.86 -12.34 -4.70
CA LEU A 35 0.62 -12.21 -6.14
C LEU A 35 0.28 -10.75 -6.52
N VAL A 36 -0.55 -10.09 -5.73
CA VAL A 36 -0.87 -8.67 -5.94
C VAL A 36 0.38 -7.81 -5.74
N GLN A 37 1.18 -8.09 -4.70
CA GLN A 37 2.45 -7.41 -4.48
C GLN A 37 3.37 -7.51 -5.70
N GLU A 38 3.53 -8.69 -6.29
CA GLU A 38 4.34 -8.90 -7.49
C GLU A 38 3.79 -8.12 -8.69
N ALA A 39 2.47 -8.14 -8.89
CA ALA A 39 1.82 -7.40 -9.96
C ALA A 39 2.05 -5.89 -9.83
N VAL A 40 1.86 -5.34 -8.62
CA VAL A 40 2.12 -3.92 -8.32
C VAL A 40 3.60 -3.59 -8.54
N ALA A 41 4.52 -4.43 -8.07
CA ALA A 41 5.95 -4.21 -8.25
C ALA A 41 6.33 -4.13 -9.73
N LYS A 42 5.76 -5.00 -10.58
CA LYS A 42 5.99 -5.01 -12.03
C LYS A 42 5.36 -3.81 -12.73
N ALA A 43 4.08 -3.56 -12.49
CA ALA A 43 3.31 -2.48 -13.13
C ALA A 43 3.92 -1.11 -12.84
N PHE A 44 4.39 -0.91 -11.61
CA PHE A 44 4.99 0.34 -11.16
C PHE A 44 6.51 0.24 -11.01
N ALA A 45 7.17 -0.67 -11.74
CA ALA A 45 8.63 -0.91 -11.77
C ALA A 45 9.34 -0.54 -10.45
N ALA A 46 8.86 -1.12 -9.36
CA ALA A 46 9.29 -0.80 -8.01
C ALA A 46 10.71 -1.32 -7.78
N GLU A 47 11.54 -0.50 -7.13
CA GLU A 47 12.85 -0.94 -6.64
C GLU A 47 12.70 -1.75 -5.34
N LYS A 48 11.68 -1.43 -4.54
CA LYS A 48 11.35 -2.13 -3.31
C LYS A 48 9.86 -2.04 -3.03
N MET A 49 9.27 -3.09 -2.46
CA MET A 49 7.91 -3.03 -1.91
C MET A 49 7.95 -2.76 -0.40
N ASN A 50 7.12 -1.84 0.10
CA ASN A 50 6.69 -1.84 1.51
C ASN A 50 5.32 -2.52 1.59
N ILE A 51 5.18 -3.42 2.56
CA ILE A 51 4.01 -4.28 2.75
C ILE A 51 3.67 -4.21 4.23
N GLU A 52 2.51 -3.66 4.55
CA GLU A 52 2.16 -3.34 5.94
C GLU A 52 0.75 -3.84 6.25
N LEU A 53 0.60 -4.58 7.35
CA LEU A 53 -0.68 -4.87 7.98
C LEU A 53 -0.67 -4.09 9.29
N LEU A 54 -1.47 -3.01 9.33
CA LEU A 54 -1.55 -2.10 10.46
C LEU A 54 -2.93 -2.23 11.11
N GLY A 55 -3.84 -1.26 10.91
CA GLY A 55 -5.22 -1.33 11.40
C GLY A 55 -5.51 -0.55 12.69
N ASN A 56 -4.60 0.30 13.16
CA ASN A 56 -4.85 1.13 14.35
C ASN A 56 -5.98 2.15 14.18
N GLY A 57 -6.23 2.62 12.94
CA GLY A 57 -7.30 3.59 12.62
C GLY A 57 -8.58 2.95 12.06
N ASP A 58 -8.45 1.85 11.31
CA ASP A 58 -9.56 1.07 10.76
C ASP A 58 -9.32 -0.41 11.06
N ALA A 59 -10.11 -0.96 11.97
CA ALA A 59 -9.98 -2.31 12.51
C ALA A 59 -10.58 -3.36 11.57
N HIS A 60 -10.09 -3.40 10.34
CA HIS A 60 -10.41 -4.43 9.36
C HIS A 60 -9.12 -4.94 8.72
N LEU A 61 -9.00 -6.24 8.47
CA LEU A 61 -7.77 -6.83 7.92
C LEU A 61 -7.53 -6.35 6.49
N HIS A 62 -6.46 -5.58 6.31
CA HIS A 62 -6.00 -5.13 5.01
C HIS A 62 -4.48 -5.03 4.96
N TRP A 63 -3.92 -5.18 3.76
CA TRP A 63 -2.51 -4.90 3.48
C TRP A 63 -2.39 -3.61 2.70
N HIS A 64 -1.46 -2.76 3.13
CA HIS A 64 -0.95 -1.64 2.34
C HIS A 64 0.21 -2.11 1.48
N LEU A 65 0.15 -1.87 0.18
CA LEU A 65 1.20 -2.22 -0.79
C LEU A 65 1.74 -0.95 -1.44
N PHE A 66 2.95 -0.54 -1.07
CA PHE A 66 3.61 0.64 -1.62
C PHE A 66 4.78 0.24 -2.52
N PRO A 67 4.68 0.47 -3.85
CA PRO A 67 5.83 0.39 -4.74
C PRO A 67 6.76 1.59 -4.49
N ARG A 68 7.99 1.31 -4.05
CA ARG A 68 8.99 2.31 -3.68
C ARG A 68 10.08 2.45 -4.73
N ARG A 69 10.59 3.67 -4.90
CA ARG A 69 11.67 4.03 -5.83
C ARG A 69 12.54 5.14 -5.24
N ALA A 70 13.78 5.26 -5.68
CA ALA A 70 14.62 6.40 -5.30
C ALA A 70 13.92 7.74 -5.63
N GLY A 71 13.89 8.65 -4.65
CA GLY A 71 13.30 9.99 -4.79
C GLY A 71 11.80 10.08 -4.51
N ASP A 72 11.10 8.98 -4.27
CA ASP A 72 9.65 8.96 -4.04
C ASP A 72 9.19 9.71 -2.76
N MET A 73 10.09 9.89 -1.79
CA MET A 73 9.86 10.67 -0.57
C MET A 73 10.41 12.10 -0.63
N LYS A 74 10.91 12.56 -1.79
CA LYS A 74 11.60 13.85 -1.92
C LYS A 74 12.73 13.95 -0.88
N SER A 75 12.72 14.96 -0.01
CA SER A 75 13.70 15.16 1.07
C SER A 75 13.29 14.56 2.42
N HIS A 76 12.11 13.93 2.53
CA HIS A 76 11.61 13.38 3.79
C HIS A 76 12.40 12.16 4.25
N GLY A 77 12.44 11.94 5.56
CA GLY A 77 13.19 10.85 6.18
C GLY A 77 14.71 11.04 6.15
N LEU A 78 15.46 9.93 6.12
CA LEU A 78 16.91 9.96 6.08
C LEU A 78 17.39 10.01 4.63
N ASN A 79 17.57 11.21 4.09
CA ASN A 79 17.96 11.45 2.69
C ASN A 79 16.98 10.83 1.68
N GLY A 80 15.67 11.08 1.86
CA GLY A 80 14.63 10.54 0.97
C GLY A 80 14.34 9.05 1.20
N ARG A 81 14.73 8.50 2.36
CA ARG A 81 14.52 7.09 2.71
C ARG A 81 13.83 6.96 4.07
N GLY A 82 12.88 6.05 4.13
CA GLY A 82 12.13 5.76 5.34
C GLY A 82 10.79 5.08 5.01
N PRO A 83 10.02 4.75 6.05
CA PRO A 83 8.63 4.38 5.87
C PRO A 83 7.82 5.54 5.29
N VAL A 84 6.75 5.21 4.56
CA VAL A 84 5.92 6.20 3.85
C VAL A 84 5.29 7.22 4.79
N TRP A 85 4.96 6.82 6.01
CA TRP A 85 4.33 7.66 7.05
C TRP A 85 5.28 8.66 7.72
N TRP A 86 6.52 8.81 7.22
CA TRP A 86 7.37 9.97 7.54
C TRP A 86 7.16 11.16 6.59
N VAL A 87 6.44 10.96 5.48
CA VAL A 87 5.93 12.08 4.70
C VAL A 87 4.73 12.68 5.45
N PRO A 88 4.63 14.02 5.60
CA PRO A 88 3.46 14.66 6.21
C PRO A 88 2.16 14.25 5.54
N TRP A 89 1.11 14.04 6.34
CA TRP A 89 -0.20 13.62 5.82
C TRP A 89 -0.77 14.64 4.83
N GLU A 90 -0.59 15.93 5.11
CA GLU A 90 -1.05 17.03 4.28
C GLU A 90 -0.42 17.00 2.88
N GLU A 91 0.82 16.55 2.77
CA GLU A 91 1.48 16.36 1.47
C GLU A 91 1.00 15.10 0.76
N MET A 92 0.81 13.99 1.48
CA MET A 92 0.32 12.75 0.87
C MET A 92 -1.12 12.86 0.35
N ALA A 93 -1.94 13.67 1.02
CA ALA A 93 -3.36 13.86 0.73
C ALA A 93 -3.67 15.16 -0.05
N ALA A 94 -2.64 15.88 -0.51
CA ALA A 94 -2.81 17.11 -1.28
C ALA A 94 -3.63 16.87 -2.55
N GLU A 95 -4.35 17.91 -3.01
CA GLU A 95 -5.26 17.83 -4.17
C GLU A 95 -4.54 17.42 -5.46
N ASP A 96 -3.29 17.84 -5.64
CA ASP A 96 -2.44 17.46 -6.78
C ASP A 96 -2.05 15.98 -6.76
N CYS A 97 -2.13 15.33 -5.60
CA CYS A 97 -1.90 13.90 -5.44
C CYS A 97 -3.18 13.08 -5.65
N GLN A 98 -4.35 13.70 -5.75
CA GLN A 98 -5.58 13.00 -6.12
C GLN A 98 -5.55 12.67 -7.61
N VAL A 99 -6.08 11.50 -7.98
CA VAL A 99 -6.16 11.09 -9.38
C VAL A 99 -7.09 12.07 -10.10
N GLN A 100 -6.61 12.67 -11.19
CA GLN A 100 -7.42 13.61 -11.96
C GLN A 100 -8.29 12.81 -12.95
N SER A 101 -9.55 13.22 -13.13
CA SER A 101 -10.58 12.46 -13.85
C SER A 101 -10.22 11.86 -15.22
N PRO A 102 -9.34 12.43 -16.08
CA PRO A 102 -9.04 11.84 -17.38
C PRO A 102 -8.33 10.48 -17.32
N GLU A 103 -7.65 10.18 -16.22
CA GLU A 103 -6.86 8.96 -16.02
C GLU A 103 -7.70 7.76 -15.54
N LEU A 104 -8.96 8.01 -15.15
CA LEU A 104 -9.90 7.01 -14.63
C LEU A 104 -10.94 6.56 -15.68
N GLU A 105 -10.95 7.18 -16.87
CA GLU A 105 -11.94 6.94 -17.93
C GLU A 105 -11.49 5.94 -19.00
N GLU A 106 -10.27 5.39 -18.92
CA GLU A 106 -9.78 4.26 -19.73
C GLU A 106 -9.81 2.92 -18.98
#